data_AF-A0A366JPN5-F1
#
_entry.id   AF-A0A366JPN5-F1
#
_cell.length_a   1.000
_cell.length_b   1.000
_cell.length_c   1.000
_cell.angle_alpha   90.00
_cell.angle_beta   90.00
_cell.angle_gamma   90.00
#
_symmetry.space_group_name_H-M   'P 1'
#
loop_
_entity.id
_entity.type
_entity.pdbx_description
1 polymer ?
#
loop_
_entity_poly.entity_id
_entity_poly.type
_entity_poly.pdbx_seq_one_letter_code
_entity_poly.pdbx_strand_id
1 'polypeptide(L)'
;MSVKTIKRDVIKNMQHLGTYREEFDSLIDIYAGMLHQYRVFEKELAENGYQVIDEKNYRLMEKLRKDINAYATNLLLNPKSYKPVKDVVIPKRKEVVEDKEVKKPLTKLQMVMGGK
;
A
#
# COMPACT_ATOMS: atom_id res chain seq x y z
N MET A 1 17.75 -1.66 6.59
CA MET A 1 17.19 -1.67 5.22
C MET A 1 16.03 -0.69 5.17
N SER A 2 15.93 0.19 4.17
CA SER A 2 14.87 1.23 4.14
C SER A 2 13.53 0.72 3.62
N VAL A 3 12.43 1.37 4.01
CA VAL A 3 11.07 1.07 3.50
C VAL A 3 11.01 1.08 1.97
N LYS A 4 11.66 2.07 1.33
CA LYS A 4 11.74 2.15 -0.14
C LYS A 4 12.42 0.95 -0.79
N THR A 5 13.39 0.33 -0.11
CA THR A 5 14.06 -0.87 -0.61
C THR A 5 13.15 -2.07 -0.48
N ILE A 6 12.49 -2.22 0.67
CA ILE A 6 11.51 -3.30 0.91
C ILE A 6 10.37 -3.22 -0.09
N LYS A 7 9.81 -2.02 -0.35
CA LYS A 7 8.79 -1.81 -1.38
C LYS A 7 9.23 -2.32 -2.74
N ARG A 8 10.44 -1.93 -3.18
CA ARG A 8 10.99 -2.38 -4.47
C ARG A 8 11.12 -3.89 -4.55
N ASP A 9 11.56 -4.54 -3.47
CA ASP A 9 11.70 -5.99 -3.42
C ASP A 9 10.34 -6.70 -3.45
N VAL A 10 9.34 -6.16 -2.74
CA VAL A 10 7.96 -6.67 -2.78
C VAL A 10 7.38 -6.59 -4.19
N ILE A 11 7.53 -5.44 -4.87
CA ILE A 11 7.07 -5.27 -6.25
C ILE A 11 7.76 -6.28 -7.17
N LYS A 12 9.09 -6.42 -7.09
CA LYS A 12 9.84 -7.40 -7.89
C LYS A 12 9.34 -8.83 -7.69
N ASN A 13 9.05 -9.21 -6.45
CA ASN A 13 8.53 -10.54 -6.13
C ASN A 13 7.13 -10.75 -6.73
N MET A 14 6.24 -9.77 -6.59
CA MET A 14 4.90 -9.83 -7.20
C MET A 14 4.97 -9.86 -8.73
N GLN A 15 5.89 -9.10 -9.34
CA GLN A 15 6.11 -9.11 -10.79
C GLN A 15 6.64 -10.48 -11.25
N HIS A 16 7.59 -11.06 -10.53
CA HIS A 16 8.13 -12.40 -10.81
C HIS A 16 7.04 -13.47 -10.73
N LEU A 17 6.10 -13.33 -9.80
CA LEU A 17 4.94 -14.21 -9.66
C LEU A 17 3.80 -13.89 -10.66
N GLY A 18 3.87 -12.78 -11.40
CA GLY A 18 2.81 -12.34 -12.31
C GLY A 18 1.55 -11.82 -11.60
N THR A 19 1.67 -11.40 -10.34
CA THR A 19 0.55 -10.97 -9.49
C THR A 19 0.50 -9.45 -9.28
N TYR A 20 1.57 -8.73 -9.62
CA TYR A 20 1.64 -7.28 -9.47
C TYR A 20 0.60 -6.55 -10.31
N ARG A 21 -0.10 -5.60 -9.68
CA ARG A 21 -1.00 -4.64 -10.33
C ARG A 21 -0.97 -3.32 -9.55
N GLU A 22 -1.23 -2.20 -10.24
CA GLU A 22 -1.16 -0.84 -9.65
C GLU A 22 -2.17 -0.66 -8.51
N GLU A 23 -3.29 -1.38 -8.54
CA GLU A 23 -4.31 -1.34 -7.50
C GLU A 23 -3.80 -1.87 -6.15
N PHE A 24 -2.67 -2.59 -6.14
CA PHE A 24 -2.02 -3.05 -4.92
C PHE A 24 -1.02 -2.05 -4.34
N ASP A 25 -0.70 -0.92 -4.98
CA ASP A 25 0.39 -0.04 -4.55
C ASP A 25 0.24 0.47 -3.10
N SER A 26 -0.97 0.85 -2.71
CA SER A 26 -1.26 1.29 -1.33
C SER A 26 -1.08 0.14 -0.33
N LEU A 27 -1.47 -1.08 -0.71
CA LEU A 27 -1.32 -2.28 0.11
C LEU A 27 0.16 -2.68 0.24
N ILE A 28 0.92 -2.54 -0.84
CA ILE A 28 2.36 -2.74 -0.89
C ILE A 28 3.08 -1.74 0.02
N ASP A 29 2.66 -0.47 0.03
CA ASP A 29 3.21 0.55 0.91
C ASP A 29 3.04 0.21 2.38
N ILE A 30 1.81 -0.18 2.78
CA ILE A 30 1.51 -0.61 4.14
C ILE A 30 2.35 -1.84 4.51
N TYR A 31 2.39 -2.84 3.63
CA TYR A 31 3.14 -4.08 3.86
C TYR A 31 4.64 -3.84 4.01
N ALA A 32 5.23 -2.98 3.18
CA ALA A 32 6.64 -2.60 3.28
C ALA A 32 6.94 -1.87 4.59
N GLY A 33 6.01 -1.01 5.06
CA GLY A 33 6.08 -0.36 6.36
C GLY A 33 6.08 -1.36 7.51
N MET A 34 5.17 -2.34 7.49
CA MET A 34 5.10 -3.39 8.51
C MET A 34 6.36 -4.24 8.57
N LEU A 35 6.91 -4.66 7.42
CA LEU A 35 8.16 -5.40 7.35
C LEU A 35 9.35 -4.59 7.90
N HIS A 36 9.38 -3.28 7.65
CA HIS A 36 10.39 -2.41 8.21
C HIS A 36 10.30 -2.34 9.74
N GLN A 37 9.10 -2.06 10.26
CA GLN A 37 8.85 -2.02 11.71
C GLN A 37 9.24 -3.34 12.38
N TYR A 38 8.86 -4.47 11.78
CA TYR A 38 9.22 -5.79 12.28
C TYR A 38 10.73 -5.99 12.41
N ARG A 39 11.49 -5.58 11.39
CA ARG A 39 12.95 -5.71 11.39
C ARG A 39 13.63 -4.79 12.42
N VAL A 40 13.05 -3.61 12.68
CA VAL A 40 13.55 -2.71 13.73
C VAL A 40 13.38 -3.38 15.09
N PHE A 41 12.17 -3.88 15.39
CA PHE A 41 11.92 -4.56 16.66
C PHE A 41 12.76 -5.82 16.86
N GLU A 42 12.93 -6.65 15.83
CA GLU A 42 13.79 -7.84 15.90
C GLU A 42 15.25 -7.46 16.20
N LYS A 43 15.73 -6.36 15.61
CA LYS A 43 17.08 -5.86 15.86
C LYS A 43 17.22 -5.39 17.30
N GLU A 44 16.29 -4.57 17.79
CA GLU A 44 16.28 -4.10 19.19
C GLU A 44 16.20 -5.26 20.18
N LEU A 45 15.39 -6.29 19.87
CA LEU A 45 15.26 -7.48 20.71
C LEU A 45 16.57 -8.28 20.75
N ALA A 46 17.22 -8.44 19.60
CA ALA A 46 18.52 -9.11 19.51
C ALA A 46 19.62 -8.34 20.27
N GLU A 47 19.65 -7.01 20.15
CA GLU A 47 20.60 -6.13 20.87
C GLU A 47 20.39 -6.18 22.39
N ASN A 48 19.16 -6.40 22.85
CA ASN A 48 18.82 -6.59 24.26
C ASN A 48 18.91 -8.06 24.74
N GLY A 49 19.51 -8.95 23.94
CA GLY A 49 19.70 -10.36 24.32
C GLY A 49 18.41 -11.15 24.46
N TYR A 50 17.37 -10.79 23.70
CA TYR A 50 16.04 -11.42 23.73
C TYR A 50 15.33 -11.36 25.09
N GLN A 51 15.71 -10.42 25.95
CA GLN A 51 15.01 -10.21 27.20
C GLN A 51 13.63 -9.63 26.92
N VAL A 52 12.60 -10.38 27.28
CA VAL A 52 11.21 -9.88 27.24
C VAL A 52 11.00 -9.03 28.48
N ILE A 53 11.35 -7.75 28.38
CA ILE A 53 11.22 -6.78 29.48
C ILE A 53 9.81 -6.19 29.51
N ASP A 54 9.12 -6.14 28.36
CA ASP A 54 7.79 -5.55 28.21
C ASP A 54 6.84 -6.47 27.44
N GLU A 55 5.88 -7.07 28.15
CA GLU A 55 4.83 -7.91 27.56
C GLU A 55 4.02 -7.19 26.49
N LYS A 56 3.83 -5.87 26.60
CA LYS A 56 3.03 -5.10 25.65
C LYS A 56 3.72 -5.07 24.28
N ASN A 57 5.03 -4.86 24.26
CA ASN A 57 5.81 -4.87 23.01
C ASN A 57 5.82 -6.25 22.38
N TYR A 58 5.91 -7.31 23.19
CA TYR A 58 5.80 -8.68 22.69
C TYR A 58 4.43 -8.96 22.05
N ARG A 59 3.33 -8.55 22.68
CA ARG A 59 1.97 -8.71 22.13
C ARG A 59 1.78 -7.89 20.84
N LEU A 60 2.30 -6.67 20.79
CA LEU A 60 2.30 -5.85 19.57
C LEU A 60 3.09 -6.52 18.46
N MET A 61 4.22 -7.14 18.81
CA MET A 61 5.04 -7.89 17.86
C MET A 61 4.34 -9.12 17.29
N GLU A 62 3.69 -9.90 18.15
CA GLU A 62 2.91 -11.05 17.73
C GLU A 62 1.75 -10.64 16.81
N LYS A 63 1.08 -9.53 17.13
CA LYS A 63 0.04 -8.96 16.26
C LYS A 63 0.62 -8.56 14.90
N LEU A 64 1.75 -7.84 14.88
CA LEU A 64 2.39 -7.42 13.63
C LEU A 64 2.80 -8.62 12.76
N ARG A 65 3.28 -9.72 13.37
CA ARG A 65 3.57 -10.98 12.65
C ARG A 65 2.31 -11.56 11.98
N LYS A 66 1.16 -11.52 12.66
CA LYS A 66 -0.12 -11.97 12.10
C LYS A 66 -0.57 -11.07 10.95
N ASP A 67 -0.45 -9.76 11.11
CA ASP A 67 -0.82 -8.77 10.08
C ASP A 67 0.07 -8.90 8.83
N ILE A 68 1.39 -9.12 9.00
CA ILE A 68 2.32 -9.40 7.89
C ILE A 68 1.87 -10.64 7.11
N ASN A 69 1.53 -11.74 7.79
CA ASN A 69 1.06 -12.96 7.13
C ASN A 69 -0.25 -12.75 6.36
N ALA A 70 -1.18 -11.97 6.91
CA ALA A 70 -2.44 -11.63 6.25
C ALA A 70 -2.20 -10.82 4.97
N TYR A 71 -1.36 -9.78 5.04
CA TYR A 71 -1.05 -8.94 3.88
C TYR A 71 -0.23 -9.66 2.82
N ALA A 72 0.69 -10.53 3.21
CA ALA A 72 1.40 -11.41 2.27
C ALA A 72 0.42 -12.32 1.50
N THR A 73 -0.64 -12.79 2.16
CA THR A 73 -1.71 -13.55 1.51
C THR A 73 -2.47 -12.70 0.51
N ASN A 74 -2.86 -11.49 0.89
CA ASN A 74 -3.59 -10.55 0.03
C ASN A 74 -2.78 -10.09 -1.18
N LEU A 75 -1.46 -9.96 -1.04
CA LEU A 75 -0.53 -9.63 -2.12
C LEU A 75 -0.10 -10.84 -2.95
N LEU A 76 -0.68 -12.03 -2.70
CA LEU A 76 -0.38 -13.26 -3.44
C LEU A 76 1.11 -13.66 -3.38
N LEU A 77 1.78 -13.30 -2.27
CA LEU A 77 3.21 -13.55 -2.04
C LEU A 77 3.48 -14.90 -1.37
N ASN A 78 2.45 -15.72 -1.15
CA ASN A 78 2.60 -17.03 -0.54
C ASN A 78 2.02 -18.15 -1.42
N PRO A 79 2.54 -19.39 -1.31
CA PRO A 79 2.07 -20.50 -2.13
C PRO A 79 0.59 -20.84 -1.95
N LYS A 80 0.00 -20.53 -0.78
CA LYS A 80 -1.42 -20.81 -0.49
C LYS A 80 -2.36 -19.90 -1.28
N SER A 81 -1.96 -18.66 -1.54
CA SER A 81 -2.76 -17.70 -2.30
C SER A 81 -2.40 -17.68 -3.79
N TYR A 82 -1.25 -18.23 -4.17
CA TYR A 82 -0.87 -18.37 -5.57
C TYR A 82 -1.82 -19.31 -6.33
N LYS A 83 -2.69 -18.73 -7.15
CA LYS A 83 -3.42 -19.45 -8.20
C LYS A 83 -2.86 -18.95 -9.54
N PRO A 84 -2.41 -19.83 -10.45
CA PRO A 84 -1.97 -19.40 -11.77
C PRO A 84 -3.13 -18.67 -12.45
N VAL A 85 -3.00 -17.34 -12.55
CA VAL A 85 -4.01 -16.48 -13.14
C VAL A 85 -3.91 -16.63 -14.66
N LYS A 86 -4.69 -17.53 -15.25
CA LYS A 86 -4.90 -17.55 -16.70
C LYS A 86 -5.83 -16.38 -17.05
N ASP A 87 -5.32 -15.44 -17.84
CA ASP A 87 -6.09 -14.44 -18.61
C ASP A 87 -7.20 -13.69 -17.83
N VAL A 88 -6.85 -13.01 -16.74
CA VAL A 88 -7.80 -12.08 -16.10
C VAL A 88 -7.85 -10.77 -16.89
N VAL A 89 -8.90 -10.61 -17.68
CA VAL A 89 -9.30 -9.33 -18.27
C VAL A 89 -9.86 -8.46 -17.15
N ILE A 90 -9.08 -7.47 -16.70
CA ILE A 90 -9.56 -6.47 -15.75
C ILE A 90 -10.26 -5.35 -16.52
N PRO A 91 -11.51 -4.98 -16.16
CA PRO A 91 -12.13 -3.78 -16.68
C PRO A 91 -11.32 -2.56 -16.20
N LYS A 92 -10.69 -1.85 -17.14
CA LYS A 92 -9.99 -0.58 -16.83
C LYS A 92 -10.96 0.35 -16.10
N ARG A 93 -10.53 0.87 -14.96
CA ARG A 93 -11.26 1.95 -14.26
C ARG A 93 -11.46 3.08 -15.27
N LYS A 94 -12.72 3.45 -15.54
CA LYS A 94 -13.01 4.60 -16.41
C LYS A 94 -12.32 5.82 -15.80
N GLU A 95 -11.48 6.48 -16.59
CA GLU A 95 -11.00 7.81 -16.21
C GLU A 95 -12.23 8.70 -16.02
N VAL A 96 -12.26 9.45 -14.91
CA VAL A 96 -13.24 10.50 -14.74
C VAL A 96 -12.96 11.50 -15.85
N VAL A 97 -13.81 11.52 -16.87
CA VAL A 97 -13.79 12.60 -17.85
C VAL A 97 -14.15 13.85 -17.06
N GLU A 98 -13.17 14.71 -16.79
CA GLU A 98 -13.48 16.05 -16.33
C GLU A 98 -14.33 16.70 -17.41
N ASP A 99 -15.63 16.89 -17.14
CA ASP A 99 -16.49 17.76 -17.93
C ASP A 99 -15.85 19.15 -17.91
N LYS A 100 -15.06 19.44 -18.95
CA LYS A 100 -14.55 20.77 -19.25
C LYS A 100 -15.71 21.65 -19.69
N GLU A 101 -16.57 22.06 -18.77
CA GLU A 101 -17.42 23.25 -18.92
C GLU A 101 -18.16 23.63 -17.62
N VAL A 102 -17.42 23.84 -16.52
CA VAL A 102 -17.94 24.73 -15.48
C VAL A 102 -17.76 26.16 -15.98
N LYS A 103 -18.80 26.75 -16.58
CA LYS A 103 -18.85 28.20 -16.82
C LYS A 103 -18.57 28.89 -15.49
N LYS A 104 -17.38 29.50 -15.36
CA LYS A 104 -17.03 30.28 -14.16
C LYS A 104 -18.15 31.30 -13.92
N PRO A 105 -18.70 31.38 -12.70
CA PRO A 105 -19.73 32.37 -12.41
C PRO A 105 -19.17 33.76 -12.70
N LEU A 106 -19.92 34.55 -13.49
CA LEU A 106 -19.55 35.91 -13.82
C LEU A 106 -19.30 36.70 -12.53
N THR A 107 -18.20 37.42 -12.50
CA THR A 107 -17.87 38.28 -11.36
C THR A 107 -18.89 39.42 -11.25
N LYS A 108 -19.15 39.93 -10.04
CA LYS A 108 -20.07 41.07 -9.83
C LYS A 108 -19.76 42.27 -10.73
N LEU A 109 -18.49 42.50 -11.07
CA LEU A 109 -18.09 43.57 -11.99
C LEU A 109 -18.63 43.35 -13.42
N GLN A 110 -18.59 42.11 -13.91
CA GLN A 110 -19.08 41.76 -15.25
C GLN A 110 -20.60 41.85 -15.37
N MET A 111 -21.32 41.61 -14.26
CA MET A 111 -22.77 41.78 -14.22
C MET A 111 -23.22 43.24 -14.28
N VAL A 112 -22.39 44.16 -13.77
CA VAL A 112 -22.73 45.59 -13.69
C VAL A 112 -22.32 46.36 -14.95
N MET A 113 -21.25 45.93 -15.63
CA MET A 113 -20.76 46.61 -16.85
C MET A 113 -21.49 46.22 -18.14
N GLY A 114 -22.43 45.27 -18.10
CA GLY A 114 -23.28 44.91 -19.25
C GLY A 114 -24.56 45.73 -19.37
N GLY A 115 -24.78 46.70 -18.47
CA GLY A 115 -25.97 47.54 -18.45
C GLY A 115 -25.64 49.02 -18.63
N LYS A 116 -25.34 49.41 -19.87
CA LYS A 116 -25.65 50.72 -20.50
C LYS A 116 -25.18 50.74 -21.95
#